data_AF-A0A2E1P394-F1
#
_entry.id   AF-A0A2E1P394-F1
#
_cell.length_a   1.000
_cell.length_b   1.000
_cell.length_c   1.000
_cell.angle_alpha   90.00
_cell.angle_beta   90.00
_cell.angle_gamma   90.00
#
_symmetry.space_group_name_H-M   'P 1'
#
loop_
_entity.id
_entity.type
_entity.pdbx_description
1 polymer ?
#
loop_
_entity_poly.entity_id
_entity_poly.type
_entity_poly.pdbx_seq_one_letter_code
_entity_poly.pdbx_strand_id
1 'polypeptide(L)'
;MLEKLIDPISNILDKFVADKDLKQKLEHELKTELHRANMAQIEVNKEQAKHSSLFVSGARPAIMWVCCLGLFWSFFLAPFLNWLIIVTGSDVSLPAIQTEGLLTLTLSLLGLGGYRSFEKFKGVARNSLKE
;
A
#
# COMPACT_ATOMS: atom_id res chain seq x y z
N MET A 1 4.85 11.48 0.78
CA MET A 1 3.94 12.64 0.69
C MET A 1 4.17 13.66 1.80
N LEU A 2 4.46 13.26 3.06
CA LEU A 2 4.78 14.24 4.13
C LEU A 2 6.22 14.78 4.09
N GLU A 3 7.22 14.05 3.58
CA GLU A 3 8.56 14.62 3.31
C GLU A 3 8.48 15.82 2.35
N LYS A 4 7.59 15.76 1.35
CA LYS A 4 7.31 16.88 0.44
C LYS A 4 6.64 18.09 1.12
N LEU A 5 6.14 17.94 2.34
CA LEU A 5 5.57 19.02 3.15
C LEU A 5 6.58 19.55 4.18
N ILE A 6 7.58 18.75 4.56
CA ILE A 6 8.65 19.15 5.47
C ILE A 6 9.58 20.18 4.81
N ASP A 7 9.94 19.99 3.53
CA ASP A 7 10.81 20.93 2.80
C ASP A 7 10.23 22.36 2.67
N PRO A 8 8.94 22.58 2.31
CA PRO A 8 8.37 23.92 2.29
C PRO A 8 8.18 24.51 3.69
N ILE A 9 7.89 23.70 4.71
CA ILE A 9 7.77 24.17 6.10
C ILE A 9 9.15 24.56 6.66
N SER A 10 10.21 23.81 6.37
CA SER A 10 11.57 24.14 6.81
C SER A 10 12.09 25.41 6.15
N ASN A 11 11.76 25.65 4.87
CA ASN A 11 12.11 26.89 4.16
C ASN A 11 11.40 28.12 4.74
N ILE A 12 10.14 27.98 5.18
CA ILE A 12 9.42 29.05 5.88
C ILE A 12 10.03 29.30 7.26
N LEU A 13 10.43 28.23 7.95
CA LEU A 13 11.07 28.31 9.26
C LEU A 13 12.46 28.96 9.19
N ASP A 14 13.25 28.66 8.16
CA ASP A 14 14.55 29.28 7.88
C ASP A 14 14.47 30.78 7.60
N LYS A 15 13.34 31.26 7.08
CA LYS A 15 13.14 32.67 6.74
C LYS A 15 12.68 33.52 7.93
N PHE A 16 12.13 32.91 8.98
CA PHE A 16 11.53 33.61 10.14
C PHE A 16 12.19 33.31 11.49
N VAL A 17 13.06 32.30 11.58
CA VAL A 17 13.74 31.92 12.83
C VAL A 17 15.26 31.92 12.62
N ALA A 18 15.93 32.96 13.12
CA ALA A 18 17.38 33.10 13.04
C ALA A 18 18.15 32.24 14.08
N ASP A 19 17.45 31.69 15.07
CA ASP A 19 18.05 31.01 16.22
C ASP A 19 18.02 29.48 16.07
N LYS A 20 19.20 28.85 16.03
CA LYS A 20 19.38 27.41 15.72
C LYS A 20 18.68 26.49 16.73
N ASP A 21 18.62 26.88 17.99
CA ASP A 21 18.02 26.07 19.06
C ASP A 21 16.49 26.05 18.96
N LEU A 22 15.88 27.17 18.60
CA LEU A 22 14.43 27.25 18.41
C LEU A 22 13.98 26.41 17.19
N LYS A 23 14.78 26.40 16.12
CA LYS A 23 14.55 25.58 14.92
C LYS A 23 14.58 24.08 15.25
N GLN A 24 15.62 23.63 15.98
CA GLN A 24 15.72 22.21 16.37
C GLN A 24 14.57 21.78 17.28
N LYS A 25 14.16 22.64 18.22
CA LYS A 25 13.02 22.38 19.09
C LYS A 25 11.72 22.27 18.29
N LEU A 26 11.47 23.19 17.37
CA LEU A 26 10.25 23.17 16.55
C LEU A 26 10.23 22.01 15.55
N GLU A 27 11.38 21.64 14.98
CA GLU A 27 11.50 20.42 14.17
C GLU A 27 11.22 19.16 15.00
N HIS A 28 11.68 19.11 16.25
CA HIS A 28 11.43 17.99 17.15
C HIS A 28 9.95 17.91 17.55
N GLU A 29 9.33 19.03 17.88
CA GLU A 29 7.89 19.11 18.17
C GLU A 29 7.06 18.71 16.95
N LEU A 30 7.41 19.19 15.75
CA LEU A 30 6.74 18.82 14.51
C LEU A 30 6.89 17.32 14.20
N LYS A 31 8.10 16.75 14.35
CA LYS A 31 8.33 15.30 14.19
C LYS A 31 7.53 14.49 15.22
N THR A 32 7.41 14.99 16.44
CA THR A 32 6.67 14.33 17.53
C THR A 32 5.16 14.33 17.25
N GLU A 33 4.59 15.46 16.87
CA GLU A 33 3.17 15.58 16.51
C GLU A 33 2.82 14.75 15.27
N LEU A 34 3.71 14.73 14.26
CA LEU A 34 3.55 13.88 13.09
C LEU A 34 3.59 12.40 13.46
N HIS A 35 4.48 12.00 14.38
CA HIS A 35 4.53 10.65 14.89
C HIS A 35 3.24 10.26 15.62
N ARG A 36 2.71 11.15 16.48
CA ARG A 36 1.42 10.96 17.17
C ARG A 36 0.25 10.80 16.19
N ALA A 37 0.16 11.67 15.18
CA ALA A 37 -0.87 11.58 14.15
C ALA A 37 -0.80 10.26 13.38
N ASN A 38 0.41 9.77 13.07
CA ASN A 38 0.60 8.50 12.40
C ASN A 38 0.19 7.30 13.29
N MET A 39 0.51 7.37 14.59
CA MET A 39 0.07 6.35 15.56
C MET A 39 -1.46 6.31 15.68
N ALA A 40 -2.13 7.46 15.76
CA ALA A 40 -3.59 7.53 15.76
C ALA A 40 -4.19 6.94 14.48
N GLN A 41 -3.57 7.21 13.32
CA GLN A 41 -3.99 6.64 12.04
C GLN A 41 -3.83 5.11 12.02
N ILE A 42 -2.73 4.58 12.57
CA ILE A 42 -2.48 3.13 12.69
C ILE A 42 -3.53 2.47 13.59
N GLU A 43 -3.89 3.11 14.70
CA GLU A 43 -4.89 2.61 15.64
C GLU A 43 -6.28 2.52 15.00
N VAL A 44 -6.70 3.58 14.33
CA VAL A 44 -7.93 3.59 13.53
C VAL A 44 -7.90 2.50 12.45
N ASN A 45 -6.76 2.32 11.77
CA ASN A 45 -6.60 1.28 10.76
C ASN A 45 -6.67 -0.14 11.34
N LYS A 46 -6.15 -0.34 12.55
CA LYS A 46 -6.17 -1.62 13.27
C LYS A 46 -7.59 -1.95 13.72
N GLU A 47 -8.32 -0.96 14.20
CA GLU A 47 -9.72 -1.12 14.61
C GLU A 47 -10.62 -1.40 13.40
N GLN A 48 -10.42 -0.68 12.29
CA GLN A 48 -11.09 -0.97 11.02
C GLN A 48 -10.78 -2.38 10.49
N ALA A 49 -9.54 -2.86 10.67
CA ALA A 49 -9.16 -4.21 10.27
C ALA A 49 -9.78 -5.31 11.16
N LYS A 50 -10.04 -5.01 12.45
CA LYS A 50 -10.73 -5.91 13.38
C LYS A 50 -12.25 -5.92 13.21
N HIS A 51 -12.80 -4.96 12.49
CA HIS A 51 -14.23 -4.83 12.30
C HIS A 51 -14.81 -6.06 11.58
N SER A 52 -15.92 -6.62 12.11
CA SER A 52 -16.53 -7.87 11.63
C SER A 52 -17.09 -7.78 10.21
N SER A 53 -17.47 -6.58 9.75
CA SER A 53 -17.94 -6.35 8.38
C SER A 53 -16.81 -6.45 7.36
N LEU A 54 -16.91 -7.43 6.45
CA LEU A 54 -16.01 -7.61 5.30
C LEU A 54 -15.93 -6.37 4.40
N PHE A 55 -16.95 -5.51 4.41
CA PHE A 55 -16.92 -4.25 3.64
C PHE A 55 -16.06 -3.17 4.31
N VAL A 56 -15.88 -3.22 5.64
CA VAL A 56 -15.07 -2.25 6.41
C VAL A 56 -13.63 -2.75 6.58
N SER A 57 -13.43 -4.00 6.97
CA SER A 57 -12.11 -4.61 7.13
C SER A 57 -11.50 -5.06 5.81
N GLY A 58 -12.35 -5.37 4.81
CA GLY A 58 -11.93 -5.93 3.53
C GLY A 58 -11.65 -4.92 2.43
N ALA A 59 -11.90 -3.61 2.61
CA ALA A 59 -11.66 -2.63 1.53
C ALA A 59 -10.20 -2.57 1.08
N ARG A 60 -9.24 -2.69 2.00
CA ARG A 60 -7.79 -2.79 1.67
C ARG A 60 -7.45 -4.14 1.00
N PRO A 61 -7.91 -5.29 1.52
CA PRO A 61 -7.76 -6.57 0.83
C PRO A 61 -8.50 -6.69 -0.51
N ALA A 62 -9.62 -5.99 -0.72
CA ALA A 62 -10.53 -6.22 -1.85
C ALA A 62 -9.83 -6.04 -3.19
N ILE A 63 -9.03 -4.99 -3.35
CA ILE A 63 -8.28 -4.77 -4.58
C ILE A 63 -7.23 -5.87 -4.83
N MET A 64 -6.62 -6.40 -3.75
CA MET A 64 -5.70 -7.54 -3.85
C MET A 64 -6.43 -8.81 -4.24
N TRP A 65 -7.64 -9.04 -3.71
CA TRP A 65 -8.47 -10.18 -4.10
C TRP A 65 -8.91 -10.11 -5.55
N VAL A 66 -9.32 -8.94 -6.04
CA VAL A 66 -9.67 -8.75 -7.46
C VAL A 66 -8.46 -9.00 -8.36
N CYS A 67 -7.28 -8.50 -7.98
CA CYS A 67 -6.04 -8.77 -8.72
C CYS A 67 -5.71 -10.27 -8.72
N CYS A 68 -5.81 -10.93 -7.55
CA CYS A 68 -5.53 -12.36 -7.40
C CYS A 68 -6.51 -13.23 -8.21
N LEU A 69 -7.82 -12.96 -8.11
CA LEU A 69 -8.86 -13.69 -8.85
C LEU A 69 -8.74 -13.45 -10.36
N GLY A 70 -8.42 -12.24 -10.79
CA GLY A 70 -8.19 -11.94 -12.20
C GLY A 70 -6.98 -12.69 -12.76
N LEU A 71 -5.87 -12.76 -12.01
CA LEU A 71 -4.68 -13.50 -12.42
C LEU A 71 -4.93 -15.00 -12.40
N PHE A 72 -5.68 -15.49 -11.41
CA PHE A 72 -6.11 -16.89 -11.35
C PHE A 72 -6.96 -17.27 -12.57
N TRP A 73 -7.90 -16.40 -12.98
CA TRP A 73 -8.64 -16.62 -14.22
C TRP A 73 -7.72 -16.63 -15.44
N SER A 74 -6.92 -15.58 -15.66
CA SER A 74 -6.10 -15.45 -16.87
C SER A 74 -5.04 -16.53 -17.02
N PHE A 75 -4.38 -16.95 -15.93
CA PHE A 75 -3.23 -17.87 -16.00
C PHE A 75 -3.55 -19.32 -15.67
N PHE A 76 -4.66 -19.60 -14.98
CA PHE A 76 -5.00 -20.96 -14.56
C PHE A 76 -6.36 -21.41 -15.09
N LEU A 77 -7.42 -20.68 -14.76
CA LEU A 77 -8.78 -21.15 -15.06
C LEU A 77 -9.12 -21.08 -16.56
N ALA A 78 -8.78 -19.98 -17.23
CA ALA A 78 -9.00 -19.82 -18.67
C ALA A 78 -8.26 -20.87 -19.52
N PRO A 79 -6.94 -21.12 -19.36
CA PRO A 79 -6.26 -22.16 -20.13
C PRO A 79 -6.78 -23.56 -19.80
N PHE A 80 -7.13 -23.83 -18.54
CA PHE A 80 -7.73 -25.11 -18.15
C PHE A 80 -9.09 -25.34 -18.80
N LEU A 81 -9.97 -24.33 -18.80
CA LEU A 81 -11.28 -24.40 -19.45
C LEU A 81 -11.14 -24.49 -20.98
N ASN A 82 -10.15 -23.80 -21.57
CA ASN A 82 -9.89 -23.88 -23.01
C ASN A 82 -9.49 -25.32 -23.41
N TRP A 83 -8.61 -25.94 -22.64
CA TRP A 83 -8.29 -27.35 -22.81
C TRP A 83 -9.53 -28.25 -22.69
N LEU A 84 -10.38 -28.01 -21.70
CA LEU A 84 -11.62 -28.77 -21.53
C LEU A 84 -12.59 -28.61 -22.72
N ILE A 85 -12.71 -27.40 -23.28
CA ILE A 85 -13.54 -27.10 -24.45
C ILE A 85 -13.03 -27.88 -25.67
N ILE A 86 -11.72 -27.91 -25.89
CA ILE A 86 -11.09 -28.70 -26.96
C ILE A 86 -11.35 -30.20 -26.77
N VAL A 87 -11.22 -30.72 -25.55
CA VAL A 87 -11.43 -32.14 -25.24
C VAL A 87 -12.89 -32.57 -25.36
N THR A 88 -13.82 -31.70 -24.99
CA THR A 88 -15.27 -31.99 -25.04
C THR A 88 -15.91 -31.68 -26.39
N GLY A 89 -15.18 -31.03 -27.31
CA GLY A 89 -15.71 -30.63 -28.62
C GLY A 89 -16.80 -29.56 -28.56
N SER A 90 -16.90 -28.83 -27.43
CA SER A 90 -17.85 -27.71 -27.30
C SER A 90 -17.33 -26.48 -28.02
N ASP A 91 -18.24 -25.62 -28.50
CA ASP A 91 -17.89 -24.34 -29.15
C ASP A 91 -18.29 -23.16 -28.24
N VAL A 92 -17.75 -23.16 -27.02
CA VAL A 92 -17.98 -22.10 -26.03
C VAL A 92 -16.76 -21.19 -26.02
N SER A 93 -16.97 -19.90 -26.26
CA SER A 93 -15.91 -18.91 -26.14
C SER A 93 -15.75 -18.45 -24.69
N LEU A 94 -14.50 -18.42 -24.21
CA LEU A 94 -14.20 -17.93 -22.87
C LEU A 94 -14.12 -16.41 -22.87
N PRO A 95 -14.66 -15.74 -21.82
CA PRO A 95 -14.52 -14.29 -21.69
C PRO A 95 -13.05 -13.91 -21.51
N ALA A 96 -12.59 -13.00 -22.39
CA ALA A 96 -11.26 -12.43 -22.32
C ALA A 96 -11.24 -11.26 -21.33
N ILE A 97 -10.29 -11.28 -20.39
CA ILE A 97 -10.05 -10.18 -19.46
C ILE A 97 -8.85 -9.35 -19.97
N GLN A 98 -8.85 -8.04 -19.73
CA GLN A 98 -7.69 -7.19 -19.97
C GLN A 98 -6.56 -7.50 -18.98
N THR A 99 -5.75 -8.51 -19.33
CA THR A 99 -4.63 -8.98 -18.51
C THR A 99 -3.53 -7.91 -18.34
N GLU A 100 -3.34 -7.04 -19.32
CA GLU A 100 -2.34 -5.96 -19.26
C GLU A 100 -2.65 -4.94 -18.15
N GLY A 101 -3.88 -4.42 -18.11
CA GLY A 101 -4.31 -3.50 -17.04
C GLY A 101 -4.24 -4.16 -15.67
N LEU A 102 -4.57 -5.45 -15.58
CA LEU A 102 -4.50 -6.22 -14.34
C LEU A 102 -3.06 -6.39 -13.83
N LEU A 103 -2.12 -6.74 -14.72
CA LEU A 103 -0.70 -6.86 -14.38
C LEU A 103 -0.11 -5.53 -13.92
N THR A 104 -0.41 -4.44 -14.63
CA THR A 104 0.04 -3.08 -14.23
C THR A 104 -0.51 -2.69 -12.86
N LEU A 105 -1.80 -2.94 -12.59
CA LEU A 105 -2.39 -2.67 -11.27
C LEU A 105 -1.74 -3.53 -10.17
N THR A 106 -1.52 -4.82 -10.43
CA THR A 106 -0.93 -5.74 -9.45
C THR A 106 0.51 -5.36 -9.13
N LEU A 107 1.32 -5.05 -10.15
CA LEU A 107 2.70 -4.61 -10.00
C LEU A 107 2.80 -3.27 -9.29
N SER A 108 1.90 -2.32 -9.57
CA SER A 108 1.84 -1.03 -8.89
C SER A 108 1.56 -1.18 -7.40
N LEU A 109 0.61 -2.06 -7.04
CA LEU A 109 0.30 -2.37 -5.64
C LEU A 109 1.44 -3.11 -4.94
N LEU A 110 2.06 -4.08 -5.61
CA LEU A 110 3.18 -4.85 -5.06
C LEU A 110 4.44 -3.98 -4.90
N GLY A 111 4.70 -3.05 -5.83
CA GLY A 111 5.83 -2.12 -5.75
C GLY A 111 5.76 -1.26 -4.49
N LEU A 112 4.58 -0.70 -4.18
CA LEU A 112 4.37 0.11 -2.98
C LEU A 112 4.53 -0.71 -1.67
N GLY A 113 4.09 -1.97 -1.67
CA GLY A 113 4.31 -2.90 -0.54
C GLY A 113 5.75 -3.41 -0.42
N GLY A 114 6.42 -3.56 -1.57
CA GLY A 114 7.79 -4.02 -1.70
C GLY A 114 8.81 -3.04 -1.13
N TYR A 115 8.62 -1.73 -1.36
CA TYR A 115 9.50 -0.70 -0.79
C TYR A 115 9.61 -0.80 0.74
N ARG A 116 8.48 -0.97 1.44
CA ARG A 116 8.47 -1.13 2.90
C ARG A 116 9.09 -2.45 3.38
N SER A 117 8.95 -3.50 2.58
CA SER A 117 9.55 -4.82 2.89
C SER A 117 11.06 -4.79 2.64
N PHE A 118 11.51 -4.06 1.63
CA PHE A 118 12.91 -3.85 1.30
C PHE A 118 13.64 -3.01 2.36
N GLU A 119 13.00 -1.97 2.89
CA GLU A 119 13.53 -1.19 4.03
C GLU A 119 13.75 -2.06 5.28
N LYS A 120 12.83 -3.00 5.55
CA LYS A 120 12.96 -3.98 6.63
C LYS A 120 14.09 -4.98 6.36
N PHE A 121 14.20 -5.49 5.14
CA PHE A 121 15.25 -6.43 4.75
C PHE A 121 16.65 -5.82 4.86
N LYS A 122 16.81 -4.54 4.51
CA LYS A 122 18.08 -3.80 4.65
C LYS A 122 18.43 -3.41 6.08
N GLY A 123 17.56 -3.68 7.06
CA GLY A 123 17.79 -3.27 8.46
C GLY A 123 17.80 -1.76 8.68
N VAL A 124 17.41 -0.96 7.68
CA VAL A 124 17.29 0.50 7.78
C VAL A 124 15.91 0.91 8.29
N ALA A 125 14.95 -0.03 8.30
CA ALA A 125 13.70 0.16 9.01
C ALA A 125 13.97 0.44 10.49
N ARG A 126 13.67 1.67 10.93
CA ARG A 126 13.72 2.04 12.34
C ARG A 126 12.80 1.09 13.13
N ASN A 127 13.39 0.24 13.95
CA ASN A 127 12.66 -0.45 15.02
C ASN A 127 12.26 0.62 16.05
N SER A 128 11.12 1.27 15.85
CA SER A 128 10.49 2.09 16.89
C SER A 128 9.74 1.26 17.94
N LEU A 129 9.88 -0.07 17.88
CA LEU A 129 9.45 -0.99 18.92
C LEU A 129 10.70 -1.47 19.67
N LYS A 130 11.23 -0.60 20.53
CA LYS A 130 11.87 -1.07 21.76
C LYS A 130 10.75 -1.31 22.76
N GLU A 131 10.91 -2.36 23.55
CA GLU A 131 10.04 -2.80 24.67
C GLU A 131 9.44 -1.65 25.48
#